data_AF-A0A949Y212-F1
#
_entry.id   AF-A0A949Y212-F1
#
_cell.length_a   1.000
_cell.length_b   1.000
_cell.length_c   1.000
_cell.angle_alpha   90.00
_cell.angle_beta   90.00
_cell.angle_gamma   90.00
#
_symmetry.space_group_name_H-M   'P 1'
#
loop_
_entity.id
_entity.type
_entity.pdbx_description
1 polymer ?
#
loop_
_entity_poly.entity_id
_entity_poly.type
_entity_poly.pdbx_seq_one_letter_code
_entity_poly.pdbx_strand_id
1 'polypeptide(L)'
;MTPSLERLAELVRQAEAKTRAKKLGTETQQAAAQFRAAEQRARVAAQRQREVRPARLRELEQADTDEQYLKDLVRKLAQFKSSLESDSDAEALVATAQAEIERTRREAKAELEAVNQETEEARRVLRSAMDHYLQLRREIDRLQPQLGETFAAEDRLIWDAEMHFPGGQFQALAREVEASVNYFGVLGKLEQYAQLKIWIGRFRMYQAANDGELTEENQALVQRIFHQLKTLSKQYEPGYIEAFRHDFHTDWPAYIAEAQEQLLQATDAARRNKDWEQQRLEQQARGQERQQQARESGQAALAELKALMARCNLPDEGVDEFLAQLKVVVNGLGASDPQLLELVMPYRELVQGGNGLRALRRNLDRIRQEEAKDDETLQVQYEDLLSATHGRRALMIGGSVREDARRTLQRLFEFDRLEWEPYEDAKPAMLDSLEQRIRNRGVDLVLILKSFIGHHVPERLRPLCEQHDIPCLMVERGYGPTQVGEALRRGLLKSA
;
A
#
# COMPACT_ATOMS: atom_id res chain seq x y z
N MET A 1 -26.52 75.45 -11.83
CA MET A 1 -27.21 75.41 -10.51
C MET A 1 -26.24 75.89 -9.45
N THR A 2 -26.70 76.39 -8.30
CA THR A 2 -25.77 76.72 -7.21
C THR A 2 -25.27 75.40 -6.57
N PRO A 3 -23.98 75.31 -6.17
CA PRO A 3 -23.42 74.09 -5.56
C PRO A 3 -24.16 73.65 -4.28
N SER A 4 -24.86 74.58 -3.61
CA SER A 4 -25.75 74.29 -2.49
C SER A 4 -26.99 73.47 -2.87
N LEU A 5 -27.61 73.75 -4.02
CA LEU A 5 -28.78 73.02 -4.51
C LEU A 5 -28.40 71.62 -4.98
N GLU A 6 -27.25 71.47 -5.64
CA GLU A 6 -26.73 70.16 -6.03
C GLU A 6 -26.43 69.27 -4.81
N ARG A 7 -25.82 69.84 -3.75
CA ARG A 7 -25.58 69.13 -2.49
C ARG A 7 -26.88 68.75 -1.77
N LEU A 8 -27.89 69.61 -1.79
CA LEU A 8 -29.20 69.31 -1.20
C LEU A 8 -29.95 68.23 -1.99
N ALA A 9 -29.92 68.29 -3.32
CA ALA A 9 -30.50 67.25 -4.19
C ALA A 9 -29.80 65.89 -4.02
N GLU A 10 -28.49 65.89 -3.78
CA GLU A 10 -27.74 64.68 -3.45
C GLU A 10 -28.13 64.12 -2.07
N LEU A 11 -28.28 64.97 -1.05
CA LEU A 11 -28.74 64.55 0.28
C LEU A 11 -30.17 63.98 0.26
N VAL A 12 -31.08 64.56 -0.53
CA VAL A 12 -32.44 64.02 -0.70
C VAL A 12 -32.39 62.65 -1.38
N ARG A 13 -31.61 62.48 -2.46
CA ARG A 13 -31.41 61.18 -3.11
C ARG A 13 -30.84 60.14 -2.15
N GLN A 14 -29.89 60.51 -1.30
CA GLN A 14 -29.32 59.62 -0.28
C GLN A 14 -30.35 59.25 0.80
N ALA A 15 -31.18 60.20 1.25
CA ALA A 15 -32.22 59.95 2.24
C ALA A 15 -33.35 59.06 1.69
N GLU A 16 -33.76 59.28 0.44
CA GLU A 16 -34.74 58.44 -0.27
C GLU A 16 -34.19 57.02 -0.48
N ALA A 17 -32.94 56.89 -0.93
CA ALA A 17 -32.28 55.60 -1.09
C ALA A 17 -32.19 54.84 0.25
N LYS A 18 -31.81 55.53 1.33
CA LYS A 18 -31.74 54.93 2.68
C LYS A 18 -33.12 54.50 3.19
N THR A 19 -34.16 55.29 2.96
CA THR A 19 -35.53 54.97 3.38
C THR A 19 -36.09 53.80 2.58
N ARG A 20 -35.91 53.80 1.25
CA ARG A 20 -36.30 52.69 0.38
C ARG A 20 -35.58 51.41 0.76
N ALA A 21 -34.28 51.49 1.05
CA ALA A 21 -33.52 50.31 1.39
C ALA A 21 -33.89 49.74 2.77
N LYS A 22 -34.21 50.59 3.75
CA LYS A 22 -34.78 50.13 5.03
C LYS A 22 -36.12 49.41 4.83
N LYS A 23 -36.99 49.96 3.97
CA LYS A 23 -38.28 49.35 3.63
C LYS A 23 -38.08 47.99 2.92
N LEU A 24 -37.19 47.93 1.94
CA LEU A 24 -36.84 46.67 1.26
C LEU A 24 -36.29 45.65 2.24
N GLY A 25 -35.42 46.04 3.18
CA GLY A 25 -34.92 45.16 4.24
C GLY A 25 -36.03 44.51 5.05
N THR A 26 -37.04 45.29 5.46
CA THR A 26 -38.20 44.74 6.20
C THR A 26 -39.09 43.85 5.32
N GLU A 27 -39.30 44.21 4.06
CA GLU A 27 -40.08 43.40 3.11
C GLU A 27 -39.38 42.07 2.81
N THR A 28 -38.06 42.06 2.62
CA THR A 28 -37.28 40.85 2.41
C THR A 28 -37.27 39.95 3.65
N GLN A 29 -37.21 40.51 4.87
CA GLN A 29 -37.35 39.72 6.10
C GLN A 29 -38.74 39.06 6.21
N GLN A 30 -39.79 39.77 5.82
CA GLN A 30 -41.14 39.21 5.79
C GLN A 30 -41.27 38.11 4.72
N ALA A 31 -40.75 38.36 3.51
CA ALA A 31 -40.73 37.37 2.43
C ALA A 31 -39.90 36.13 2.81
N ALA A 32 -38.77 36.31 3.48
CA ALA A 32 -37.96 35.24 4.05
C ALA A 32 -38.74 34.39 5.06
N ALA A 33 -39.51 35.01 5.96
CA ALA A 33 -40.35 34.29 6.91
C ALA A 33 -41.47 33.49 6.23
N GLN A 34 -42.10 34.07 5.20
CA GLN A 34 -43.10 33.38 4.39
C GLN A 34 -42.49 32.21 3.60
N PHE A 35 -41.30 32.41 3.03
CA PHE A 35 -40.55 31.37 2.34
C PHE A 35 -40.20 30.21 3.28
N ARG A 36 -39.70 30.48 4.49
CA ARG A 36 -39.45 29.47 5.53
C ARG A 36 -40.70 28.67 5.90
N ALA A 37 -41.83 29.35 6.07
CA ALA A 37 -43.09 28.68 6.38
C ALA A 37 -43.58 27.80 5.22
N ALA A 38 -43.42 28.27 3.98
CA ALA A 38 -43.79 27.53 2.77
C ALA A 38 -42.89 26.30 2.56
N GLU A 39 -41.58 26.42 2.80
CA GLU A 39 -40.63 25.29 2.72
C GLU A 39 -40.99 24.23 3.76
N GLN A 40 -41.21 24.63 5.01
CA GLN A 40 -41.61 23.69 6.07
C GLN A 40 -42.92 22.96 5.71
N ARG A 41 -43.90 23.67 5.12
CA ARG A 41 -45.16 23.05 4.66
C ARG A 41 -44.91 22.05 3.52
N ALA A 42 -44.08 22.41 2.53
CA ALA A 42 -43.72 21.51 1.43
C ALA A 42 -42.96 20.27 1.93
N ARG A 43 -42.10 20.44 2.94
CA ARG A 43 -41.38 19.34 3.59
C ARG A 43 -42.31 18.39 4.33
N VAL A 44 -43.25 18.90 5.11
CA VAL A 44 -44.25 18.09 5.81
C VAL A 44 -45.14 17.34 4.82
N ALA A 45 -45.63 18.01 3.77
CA ALA A 45 -46.43 17.36 2.74
C ALA A 45 -45.66 16.25 2.00
N ALA A 46 -44.40 16.52 1.62
CA ALA A 46 -43.54 15.52 0.99
C ALA A 46 -43.23 14.34 1.92
N GLN A 47 -43.05 14.57 3.22
CA GLN A 47 -42.87 13.50 4.20
C GLN A 47 -44.13 12.63 4.32
N ARG A 48 -45.30 13.26 4.47
CA ARG A 48 -46.59 12.55 4.49
C ARG A 48 -46.79 11.72 3.22
N GLN A 49 -46.44 12.26 2.05
CA GLN A 49 -46.48 11.52 0.80
C GLN A 49 -45.60 10.28 0.82
N ARG A 50 -44.39 10.37 1.36
CA ARG A 50 -43.48 9.21 1.48
C ARG A 50 -44.00 8.14 2.44
N GLU A 51 -44.68 8.53 3.51
CA GLU A 51 -45.20 7.61 4.53
C GLU A 51 -46.52 6.95 4.09
N VAL A 52 -47.46 7.72 3.56
CA VAL A 52 -48.82 7.25 3.22
C VAL A 52 -48.85 6.48 1.89
N ARG A 53 -48.10 6.94 0.88
CA ARG A 53 -48.19 6.37 -0.48
C ARG A 53 -47.89 4.87 -0.54
N PRO A 54 -46.81 4.34 0.07
CA PRO A 54 -46.52 2.90 0.01
C PRO A 54 -47.60 2.07 0.69
N ALA A 55 -48.14 2.53 1.82
CA ALA A 55 -49.20 1.83 2.53
C ALA A 55 -50.48 1.72 1.68
N ARG A 56 -50.92 2.85 1.10
CA ARG A 56 -52.11 2.88 0.25
C ARG A 56 -51.95 2.12 -1.07
N LEU A 57 -50.74 2.10 -1.66
CA LEU A 57 -50.47 1.27 -2.83
C LEU A 57 -50.58 -0.23 -2.50
N ARG A 58 -50.06 -0.68 -1.36
CA ARG A 58 -50.22 -2.08 -0.92
C ARG A 58 -51.68 -2.44 -0.66
N GLU A 59 -52.47 -1.54 -0.12
CA GLU A 59 -53.92 -1.76 0.05
C GLU A 59 -54.64 -1.91 -1.30
N LEU A 60 -54.22 -1.16 -2.33
CA LEU A 60 -54.76 -1.33 -3.68
C LEU A 60 -54.37 -2.66 -4.30
N GLU A 61 -53.10 -3.07 -4.18
CA GLU A 61 -52.62 -4.38 -4.63
C GLU A 61 -53.33 -5.53 -3.91
N GLN A 62 -53.57 -5.38 -2.60
CA GLN A 62 -54.33 -6.34 -1.81
C GLN A 62 -55.79 -6.40 -2.27
N ALA A 63 -56.45 -5.26 -2.49
CA ALA A 63 -57.81 -5.22 -3.01
C ALA A 63 -57.93 -5.88 -4.41
N ASP A 64 -56.92 -5.72 -5.26
CA ASP A 64 -56.87 -6.39 -6.57
C ASP A 64 -56.69 -7.92 -6.42
N THR A 65 -55.87 -8.35 -5.45
CA THR A 65 -55.69 -9.77 -5.11
C THR A 65 -56.97 -10.37 -4.54
N ASP A 66 -57.64 -9.67 -3.64
CA ASP A 66 -58.92 -10.07 -3.04
C ASP A 66 -60.02 -10.15 -4.11
N GLU A 67 -60.03 -9.24 -5.09
CA GLU A 67 -60.97 -9.30 -6.22
C GLU A 67 -60.75 -10.56 -7.06
N GLN A 68 -59.50 -10.91 -7.36
CA GLN A 68 -59.17 -12.15 -8.09
C GLN A 68 -59.58 -13.38 -7.30
N TYR A 69 -59.28 -13.40 -5.99
CA TYR A 69 -59.66 -14.49 -5.11
C TYR A 69 -61.19 -14.65 -5.01
N LEU A 70 -61.92 -13.53 -4.91
CA LEU A 70 -63.38 -13.53 -4.92
C LEU A 70 -63.93 -14.08 -6.24
N LYS A 71 -63.36 -13.72 -7.39
CA LYS A 71 -63.76 -14.28 -8.69
C LYS A 71 -63.57 -15.80 -8.74
N ASP A 72 -62.48 -16.31 -8.18
CA ASP A 72 -62.24 -17.75 -8.09
C ASP A 72 -63.22 -18.45 -7.15
N LEU A 73 -63.54 -17.85 -6.00
CA LEU A 73 -64.55 -18.36 -5.07
C LEU A 73 -65.94 -18.38 -5.70
N VAL A 74 -66.33 -17.32 -6.40
CA VAL A 74 -67.60 -17.25 -7.15
C VAL A 74 -67.67 -18.35 -8.21
N ARG A 75 -66.56 -18.59 -8.94
CA ARG A 75 -66.49 -19.69 -9.91
C ARG A 75 -66.64 -21.07 -9.26
N LYS A 76 -66.03 -21.28 -8.09
CA LYS A 76 -66.17 -22.53 -7.31
C LYS A 76 -67.59 -22.69 -6.76
N LEU A 77 -68.19 -21.64 -6.20
CA LEU A 77 -69.59 -21.64 -5.74
C LEU A 77 -70.54 -22.03 -6.88
N ALA A 78 -70.32 -21.53 -8.09
CA ALA A 78 -71.10 -21.92 -9.25
C ALA A 78 -70.98 -23.42 -9.61
N GLN A 79 -69.80 -24.04 -9.39
CA GLN A 79 -69.60 -25.48 -9.60
C GLN A 79 -70.32 -26.34 -8.55
N PHE A 80 -70.39 -25.86 -7.31
CA PHE A 80 -71.01 -26.56 -6.17
C PHE A 80 -72.45 -26.12 -5.88
N LYS A 81 -73.08 -25.38 -6.79
CA LYS A 81 -74.39 -24.76 -6.57
C LYS A 81 -75.47 -25.75 -6.10
N SER A 82 -75.49 -26.97 -6.65
CA SER A 82 -76.44 -28.03 -6.26
C SER A 82 -76.23 -28.58 -4.84
N SER A 83 -75.09 -28.29 -4.22
CA SER A 83 -74.70 -28.77 -2.90
C SER A 83 -74.84 -27.71 -1.80
N LEU A 84 -75.26 -26.49 -2.15
CA LEU A 84 -75.47 -25.41 -1.19
C LEU A 84 -76.84 -25.53 -0.52
N GLU A 85 -76.89 -25.26 0.78
CA GLU A 85 -78.15 -25.24 1.55
C GLU A 85 -79.02 -24.02 1.21
N SER A 86 -78.38 -22.90 0.83
CA SER A 86 -79.05 -21.62 0.51
C SER A 86 -78.25 -20.82 -0.52
N ASP A 87 -78.85 -20.56 -1.68
CA ASP A 87 -78.27 -19.71 -2.73
C ASP A 87 -78.22 -18.23 -2.30
N SER A 88 -79.21 -17.77 -1.53
CA SER A 88 -79.32 -16.35 -1.13
C SER A 88 -78.21 -15.92 -0.18
N ASP A 89 -77.75 -16.83 0.68
CA ASP A 89 -76.69 -16.51 1.66
C ASP A 89 -75.33 -16.38 0.96
N ALA A 90 -75.06 -17.24 -0.02
CA ALA A 90 -73.87 -17.16 -0.85
C ALA A 90 -73.84 -15.86 -1.68
N GLU A 91 -74.97 -15.47 -2.28
CA GLU A 91 -75.09 -14.21 -3.03
C GLU A 91 -74.88 -12.99 -2.12
N ALA A 92 -75.45 -12.99 -0.90
CA ALA A 92 -75.27 -11.92 0.07
C ALA A 92 -73.81 -11.76 0.52
N LEU A 93 -73.10 -12.87 0.74
CA LEU A 93 -71.67 -12.86 1.09
C LEU A 93 -70.81 -12.33 -0.06
N VAL A 94 -71.09 -12.72 -1.29
CA VAL A 94 -70.38 -12.20 -2.48
C VAL A 94 -70.61 -10.70 -2.62
N ALA A 95 -71.85 -10.23 -2.50
CA ALA A 95 -72.17 -8.80 -2.58
C ALA A 95 -71.48 -8.00 -1.45
N THR A 96 -71.43 -8.54 -0.24
CA THR A 96 -70.74 -7.92 0.90
C THR A 96 -69.23 -7.82 0.64
N ALA A 97 -68.60 -8.90 0.19
CA ALA A 97 -67.17 -8.92 -0.12
C ALA A 97 -66.83 -7.95 -1.27
N GLN A 98 -67.64 -7.87 -2.33
CA GLN A 98 -67.48 -6.89 -3.41
C GLN A 98 -67.53 -5.46 -2.88
N ALA A 99 -68.53 -5.14 -2.03
CA ALA A 99 -68.68 -3.82 -1.45
C ALA A 99 -67.50 -3.43 -0.54
N GLU A 100 -66.94 -4.38 0.21
CA GLU A 100 -65.75 -4.16 1.05
C GLU A 100 -64.50 -3.89 0.21
N ILE A 101 -64.24 -4.70 -0.83
CA ILE A 101 -63.11 -4.51 -1.76
C ILE A 101 -63.21 -3.15 -2.45
N GLU A 102 -64.40 -2.79 -2.95
CA GLU A 102 -64.63 -1.49 -3.58
C GLU A 102 -64.44 -0.32 -2.62
N ARG A 103 -64.89 -0.47 -1.36
CA ARG A 103 -64.68 0.54 -0.32
C ARG A 103 -63.18 0.76 -0.06
N THR A 104 -62.43 -0.30 0.20
CA THR A 104 -60.97 -0.23 0.44
C THR A 104 -60.26 0.42 -0.74
N ARG A 105 -60.60 0.01 -1.97
CA ARG A 105 -60.05 0.60 -3.20
C ARG A 105 -60.36 2.09 -3.33
N ARG A 106 -61.60 2.50 -3.02
CA ARG A 106 -62.02 3.92 -3.10
C ARG A 106 -61.32 4.76 -2.04
N GLU A 107 -61.24 4.28 -0.81
CA GLU A 107 -60.57 4.98 0.30
C GLU A 107 -59.07 5.15 0.03
N ALA A 108 -58.37 4.08 -0.39
CA ALA A 108 -56.95 4.16 -0.70
C ALA A 108 -56.65 5.09 -1.88
N LYS A 109 -57.48 5.08 -2.94
CA LYS A 109 -57.35 6.04 -4.07
C LYS A 109 -57.59 7.48 -3.63
N ALA A 110 -58.67 7.73 -2.89
CA ALA A 110 -59.01 9.07 -2.42
C ALA A 110 -57.90 9.66 -1.52
N GLU A 111 -57.28 8.84 -0.67
CA GLU A 111 -56.19 9.30 0.18
C GLU A 111 -54.90 9.56 -0.60
N LEU A 112 -54.58 8.73 -1.60
CA LEU A 112 -53.46 8.99 -2.52
C LEU A 112 -53.66 10.30 -3.29
N GLU A 113 -54.86 10.54 -3.82
CA GLU A 113 -55.21 11.79 -4.50
C GLU A 113 -55.11 12.99 -3.56
N ALA A 114 -55.63 12.90 -2.33
CA ALA A 114 -55.56 13.98 -1.36
C ALA A 114 -54.12 14.35 -0.98
N VAL A 115 -53.26 13.36 -0.76
CA VAL A 115 -51.85 13.59 -0.41
C VAL A 115 -51.05 14.13 -1.61
N ASN A 116 -51.37 13.71 -2.83
CA ASN A 116 -50.78 14.29 -4.04
C ASN A 116 -51.20 15.77 -4.21
N GLN A 117 -52.49 16.09 -4.06
CA GLN A 117 -52.99 17.46 -4.12
C GLN A 117 -52.36 18.35 -3.05
N GLU A 118 -52.24 17.87 -1.81
CA GLU A 118 -51.57 18.60 -0.73
C GLU A 118 -50.11 18.91 -1.08
N THR A 119 -49.40 17.93 -1.66
CA THR A 119 -48.01 18.09 -2.08
C THR A 119 -47.86 19.10 -3.21
N GLU A 120 -48.74 19.04 -4.22
CA GLU A 120 -48.77 19.98 -5.34
C GLU A 120 -49.10 21.42 -4.90
N GLU A 121 -50.10 21.58 -4.02
CA GLU A 121 -50.45 22.88 -3.45
C GLU A 121 -49.27 23.46 -2.66
N ALA A 122 -48.64 22.65 -1.80
CA ALA A 122 -47.47 23.08 -1.03
C ALA A 122 -46.29 23.48 -1.92
N ARG A 123 -46.02 22.74 -3.01
CA ARG A 123 -45.01 23.11 -4.02
C ARG A 123 -45.36 24.41 -4.74
N ARG A 124 -46.62 24.63 -5.09
CA ARG A 124 -47.08 25.87 -5.73
C ARG A 124 -46.89 27.08 -4.81
N VAL A 125 -47.27 26.95 -3.54
CA VAL A 125 -47.07 28.00 -2.53
C VAL A 125 -45.57 28.26 -2.32
N LEU A 126 -44.75 27.21 -2.21
CA LEU A 126 -43.30 27.31 -2.09
C LEU A 126 -42.68 28.06 -3.27
N ARG A 127 -43.06 27.72 -4.51
CA ARG A 127 -42.56 28.39 -5.71
C ARG A 127 -42.87 29.88 -5.69
N SER A 128 -44.13 30.24 -5.40
CA SER A 128 -44.54 31.65 -5.32
C SER A 128 -43.78 32.41 -4.23
N ALA A 129 -43.54 31.80 -3.06
CA ALA A 129 -42.81 32.44 -1.97
C ALA A 129 -41.31 32.59 -2.29
N MET A 130 -40.72 31.57 -2.92
CA MET A 130 -39.32 31.57 -3.36
C MET A 130 -39.07 32.64 -4.44
N ASP A 131 -39.95 32.74 -5.45
CA ASP A 131 -39.84 33.74 -6.51
C ASP A 131 -39.95 35.17 -5.95
N HIS A 132 -40.88 35.39 -5.01
CA HIS A 132 -41.03 36.67 -4.32
C HIS A 132 -39.79 37.05 -3.50
N TYR A 133 -39.24 36.09 -2.73
CA TYR A 133 -38.01 36.28 -1.97
C TYR A 133 -36.82 36.60 -2.90
N LEU A 134 -36.62 35.82 -3.96
CA LEU A 134 -35.53 36.02 -4.94
C LEU A 134 -35.62 37.38 -5.63
N GLN A 135 -36.82 37.85 -5.98
CA GLN A 135 -37.01 39.17 -6.56
C GLN A 135 -36.52 40.27 -5.61
N LEU A 136 -36.96 40.24 -4.35
CA LEU A 136 -36.55 41.22 -3.34
C LEU A 136 -35.06 41.10 -2.99
N ARG A 137 -34.52 39.87 -2.97
CA ARG A 137 -33.10 39.60 -2.70
C ARG A 137 -32.19 40.27 -3.75
N ARG A 138 -32.55 40.17 -5.04
CA ARG A 138 -31.84 40.86 -6.13
C ARG A 138 -31.87 42.38 -5.99
N GLU A 139 -32.99 42.94 -5.52
CA GLU A 139 -33.08 44.38 -5.24
C GLU A 139 -32.19 44.79 -4.06
N ILE A 140 -32.13 43.99 -2.99
CA ILE A 140 -31.20 44.23 -1.88
C ILE A 140 -29.75 44.14 -2.32
N ASP A 141 -29.34 43.12 -3.07
CA ASP A 141 -27.95 42.99 -3.52
C ASP A 141 -27.52 44.18 -4.39
N ARG A 142 -28.44 44.74 -5.18
CA ARG A 142 -28.19 45.92 -6.00
C ARG A 142 -28.04 47.20 -5.17
N LEU A 143 -28.84 47.38 -4.11
CA LEU A 143 -28.93 48.64 -3.36
C LEU A 143 -28.07 48.65 -2.08
N GLN A 144 -27.90 47.50 -1.44
CA GLN A 144 -27.23 47.32 -0.15
C GLN A 144 -26.52 45.95 -0.06
N PRO A 145 -25.42 45.73 -0.80
CA PRO A 145 -24.71 44.45 -0.82
C PRO A 145 -24.20 44.01 0.57
N GLN A 146 -23.90 44.97 1.45
CA GLN A 146 -23.50 44.73 2.83
C GLN A 146 -24.56 44.03 3.70
N LEU A 147 -25.84 44.08 3.31
CA LEU A 147 -26.88 43.31 4.00
C LEU A 147 -26.97 41.86 3.51
N GLY A 148 -26.28 41.50 2.43
CA GLY A 148 -26.37 40.16 1.86
C GLY A 148 -26.00 39.05 2.84
N GLU A 149 -25.02 39.29 3.72
CA GLU A 149 -24.62 38.32 4.75
C GLU A 149 -25.75 37.97 5.73
N THR A 150 -26.67 38.92 5.98
CA THR A 150 -27.79 38.70 6.91
C THR A 150 -28.82 37.71 6.39
N PHE A 151 -28.82 37.43 5.08
CA PHE A 151 -29.73 36.51 4.40
C PHE A 151 -29.06 35.21 3.95
N ALA A 152 -27.82 34.95 4.38
CA ALA A 152 -27.06 33.79 3.95
C ALA A 152 -27.72 32.44 4.35
N ALA A 153 -28.55 32.42 5.41
CA ALA A 153 -29.29 31.24 5.82
C ALA A 153 -30.45 30.95 4.85
N GLU A 154 -31.23 31.96 4.49
CA GLU A 154 -32.28 31.87 3.49
C GLU A 154 -31.75 31.57 2.09
N ASP A 155 -30.58 32.10 1.74
CA ASP A 155 -29.91 31.79 0.48
C ASP A 155 -29.47 30.31 0.43
N ARG A 156 -29.16 29.69 1.58
CA ARG A 156 -28.96 28.23 1.66
C ARG A 156 -30.29 27.48 1.52
N LEU A 157 -31.35 28.00 2.13
CA LEU A 157 -32.68 27.38 2.07
C LEU A 157 -33.25 27.32 0.65
N ILE A 158 -32.87 28.23 -0.25
CA ILE A 158 -33.22 28.13 -1.68
C ILE A 158 -32.76 26.80 -2.27
N TRP A 159 -31.53 26.35 -1.95
CA TRP A 159 -31.02 25.08 -2.45
C TRP A 159 -31.84 23.89 -1.96
N ASP A 160 -32.23 23.91 -0.68
CA ASP A 160 -33.08 22.86 -0.11
C ASP A 160 -34.49 22.90 -0.72
N ALA A 161 -35.04 24.10 -0.93
CA ALA A 161 -36.34 24.30 -1.56
C ALA A 161 -36.38 23.81 -3.01
N GLU A 162 -35.31 24.02 -3.77
CA GLU A 162 -35.17 23.54 -5.15
C GLU A 162 -35.32 22.02 -5.26
N MET A 163 -34.94 21.26 -4.22
CA MET A 163 -35.08 19.79 -4.18
C MET A 163 -36.54 19.31 -4.18
N HIS A 164 -37.50 20.19 -3.89
CA HIS A 164 -38.92 19.86 -4.02
C HIS A 164 -39.42 19.86 -5.46
N PHE A 165 -38.63 20.43 -6.40
CA PHE A 165 -38.99 20.55 -7.80
C PHE A 165 -38.18 19.62 -8.70
N PRO A 166 -38.74 19.16 -9.84
CA PRO A 166 -38.05 18.26 -10.77
C PRO A 166 -36.67 18.79 -11.21
N GLY A 167 -36.63 20.06 -11.65
CA GLY A 167 -35.40 20.69 -12.14
C GLY A 167 -34.31 20.77 -11.07
N GLY A 168 -34.67 21.16 -9.85
CA GLY A 168 -33.72 21.25 -8.74
C GLY A 168 -33.17 19.89 -8.32
N GLN A 169 -33.99 18.83 -8.33
CA GLN A 169 -33.54 17.45 -8.08
C GLN A 169 -32.47 17.00 -9.09
N PHE A 170 -32.70 17.26 -10.39
CA PHE A 170 -31.71 16.93 -11.42
C PHE A 170 -30.47 17.82 -11.34
N GLN A 171 -30.60 19.12 -11.06
CA GLN A 171 -29.45 20.00 -10.88
C GLN A 171 -28.60 19.59 -9.68
N ALA A 172 -29.22 19.19 -8.58
CA ALA A 172 -28.54 18.66 -7.40
C ALA A 172 -27.76 17.40 -7.73
N LEU A 173 -28.40 16.45 -8.41
CA LEU A 173 -27.76 15.22 -8.84
C LEU A 173 -26.60 15.51 -9.81
N ALA A 174 -26.78 16.43 -10.77
CA ALA A 174 -25.72 16.84 -11.69
C ALA A 174 -24.49 17.35 -10.93
N ARG A 175 -24.69 18.25 -9.97
CA ARG A 175 -23.59 18.79 -9.15
C ARG A 175 -22.94 17.74 -8.28
N GLU A 176 -23.72 16.85 -7.68
CA GLU A 176 -23.19 15.73 -6.88
C GLU A 176 -22.28 14.84 -7.74
N VAL A 177 -22.73 14.49 -8.95
CA VAL A 177 -21.95 13.71 -9.92
C VAL A 177 -20.70 14.49 -10.33
N GLU A 178 -20.83 15.75 -10.76
CA GLU A 178 -19.71 16.60 -11.17
C GLU A 178 -18.64 16.76 -10.07
N ALA A 179 -19.05 17.04 -8.83
CA ALA A 179 -18.15 17.17 -7.69
C ALA A 179 -17.41 15.85 -7.37
N SER A 180 -18.07 14.72 -7.63
CA SER A 180 -17.55 13.40 -7.30
C SER A 180 -16.72 12.77 -8.42
N VAL A 181 -16.81 13.26 -9.66
CA VAL A 181 -16.10 12.71 -10.83
C VAL A 181 -14.59 12.56 -10.59
N ASN A 182 -13.96 13.54 -9.97
CA ASN A 182 -12.51 13.52 -9.71
C ASN A 182 -12.10 12.46 -8.68
N TYR A 183 -12.96 12.19 -7.69
CA TYR A 183 -12.70 11.20 -6.63
C TYR A 183 -13.18 9.80 -7.01
N PHE A 184 -14.10 9.71 -7.97
CA PHE A 184 -14.71 8.45 -8.40
C PHE A 184 -13.66 7.42 -8.84
N GLY A 185 -12.62 7.85 -9.56
CA GLY A 185 -11.53 6.97 -9.99
C GLY A 185 -10.63 6.45 -8.87
N VAL A 186 -10.65 7.09 -7.68
CA VAL A 186 -9.87 6.67 -6.50
C VAL A 186 -10.61 5.63 -5.66
N LEU A 187 -11.94 5.53 -5.82
CA LEU A 187 -12.78 4.56 -5.12
C LEU A 187 -12.46 3.13 -5.58
N GLY A 188 -12.64 2.15 -4.68
CA GLY A 188 -12.57 0.74 -5.05
C GLY A 188 -13.71 0.36 -6.01
N LYS A 189 -13.55 -0.72 -6.79
CA LYS A 189 -14.57 -1.14 -7.79
C LYS A 189 -15.97 -1.34 -7.18
N LEU A 190 -16.06 -1.90 -5.98
CA LEU A 190 -17.34 -2.10 -5.28
C LEU A 190 -17.97 -0.77 -4.84
N GLU A 191 -17.16 0.19 -4.39
CA GLU A 191 -17.62 1.54 -4.05
C GLU A 191 -18.09 2.28 -5.31
N GLN A 192 -17.32 2.20 -6.41
CA GLN A 192 -17.71 2.75 -7.72
C GLN A 192 -19.05 2.17 -8.20
N TYR A 193 -19.21 0.85 -8.09
CA TYR A 193 -20.43 0.15 -8.48
C TYR A 193 -21.64 0.63 -7.68
N ALA A 194 -21.52 0.62 -6.35
CA ALA A 194 -22.58 1.04 -5.45
C ALA A 194 -22.93 2.54 -5.64
N GLN A 195 -21.93 3.41 -5.77
CA GLN A 195 -22.14 4.83 -6.00
C GLN A 195 -22.86 5.10 -7.34
N LEU A 196 -22.50 4.40 -8.42
CA LEU A 196 -23.21 4.52 -9.69
C LEU A 196 -24.64 3.99 -9.59
N LYS A 197 -24.89 2.87 -8.89
CA LYS A 197 -26.25 2.38 -8.59
C LYS A 197 -27.09 3.45 -7.89
N ILE A 198 -26.53 4.13 -6.88
CA ILE A 198 -27.20 5.22 -6.17
C ILE A 198 -27.58 6.35 -7.14
N TRP A 199 -26.62 6.83 -7.94
CA TRP A 199 -26.89 7.95 -8.86
C TRP A 199 -27.89 7.60 -9.94
N ILE A 200 -27.75 6.45 -10.61
CA ILE A 200 -28.70 6.05 -11.65
C ILE A 200 -30.07 5.72 -11.06
N GLY A 201 -30.11 5.14 -9.85
CA GLY A 201 -31.35 4.88 -9.13
C GLY A 201 -32.09 6.18 -8.80
N ARG A 202 -31.38 7.19 -8.27
CA ARG A 202 -31.95 8.53 -8.01
C ARG A 202 -32.40 9.20 -9.31
N PHE A 203 -31.59 9.14 -10.36
CA PHE A 203 -31.95 9.64 -11.69
C PHE A 203 -33.26 9.04 -12.18
N ARG A 204 -33.42 7.71 -12.10
CA ARG A 204 -34.62 7.00 -12.53
C ARG A 204 -35.83 7.27 -11.65
N MET A 205 -35.61 7.38 -10.34
CA MET A 205 -36.64 7.80 -9.38
C MET A 205 -37.18 9.20 -9.73
N TYR A 206 -36.30 10.16 -10.01
CA TYR A 206 -36.69 11.51 -10.43
C TYR A 206 -37.34 11.50 -11.82
N GLN A 207 -36.89 10.65 -12.74
CA GLN A 207 -37.52 10.51 -14.04
C GLN A 207 -38.97 9.99 -13.92
N ALA A 208 -39.17 8.93 -13.12
CA ALA A 208 -40.48 8.32 -12.92
C ALA A 208 -41.45 9.23 -12.13
N ALA A 209 -40.93 10.03 -11.20
CA ALA A 209 -41.75 10.96 -10.42
C ALA A 209 -42.26 12.16 -11.22
N ASN A 210 -41.63 12.47 -12.36
CA ASN A 210 -41.86 13.70 -13.12
C ASN A 210 -42.25 13.43 -14.58
N ASP A 211 -42.76 12.23 -14.88
CA ASP A 211 -43.15 11.82 -16.23
C ASP A 211 -44.28 12.75 -16.73
N GLY A 212 -43.96 13.61 -17.71
CA GLY A 212 -44.89 14.59 -18.30
C GLY A 212 -44.71 16.06 -17.91
N GLU A 213 -43.90 16.41 -16.90
CA GLU A 213 -43.77 17.80 -16.39
C GLU A 213 -42.42 18.48 -16.65
N LEU A 214 -41.53 17.85 -17.41
CA LEU A 214 -40.18 18.38 -17.64
C LEU A 214 -40.18 19.44 -18.76
N THR A 215 -39.75 20.66 -18.41
CA THR A 215 -39.39 21.71 -19.37
C THR A 215 -38.28 21.25 -20.32
N GLU A 216 -38.16 21.84 -21.51
CA GLU A 216 -37.11 21.50 -22.49
C GLU A 216 -35.69 21.61 -21.89
N GLU A 217 -35.45 22.64 -21.07
CA GLU A 217 -34.18 22.83 -20.35
C GLU A 217 -33.90 21.67 -19.38
N ASN A 218 -34.91 21.22 -18.63
CA ASN A 218 -34.78 20.09 -17.72
C ASN A 218 -34.57 18.78 -18.50
N GLN A 219 -35.22 18.61 -19.65
CA GLN A 219 -34.98 17.45 -20.52
C GLN A 219 -33.53 17.42 -21.03
N ALA A 220 -32.98 18.56 -21.45
CA ALA A 220 -31.58 18.66 -21.86
C ALA A 220 -30.62 18.33 -20.71
N LEU A 221 -30.92 18.78 -19.49
CA LEU A 221 -30.16 18.44 -18.28
C LEU A 221 -30.22 16.94 -17.96
N VAL A 222 -31.42 16.35 -18.01
CA VAL A 222 -31.65 14.90 -17.81
C VAL A 222 -30.81 14.08 -18.79
N GLN A 223 -30.82 14.45 -20.08
CA GLN A 223 -30.00 13.78 -21.09
C GLN A 223 -28.50 13.91 -20.82
N ARG A 224 -28.05 15.09 -20.38
CA ARG A 224 -26.65 15.34 -20.03
C ARG A 224 -26.20 14.47 -18.84
N ILE A 225 -26.97 14.44 -17.76
CA ILE A 225 -26.66 13.62 -16.57
C ILE A 225 -26.62 12.15 -16.96
N PHE A 226 -27.62 11.65 -17.69
CA PHE A 226 -27.66 10.26 -18.11
C PHE A 226 -26.44 9.89 -18.96
N HIS A 227 -26.06 10.76 -19.90
CA HIS A 227 -24.85 10.59 -20.70
C HIS A 227 -23.59 10.55 -19.83
N GLN A 228 -23.47 11.45 -18.86
CA GLN A 228 -22.34 11.50 -17.93
C GLN A 228 -22.23 10.23 -17.07
N LEU A 229 -23.34 9.76 -16.49
CA LEU A 229 -23.39 8.51 -15.74
C LEU A 229 -23.01 7.30 -16.61
N LYS A 230 -23.49 7.27 -17.85
CA LYS A 230 -23.14 6.23 -18.83
C LYS A 230 -21.66 6.27 -19.20
N THR A 231 -21.08 7.45 -19.36
CA THR A 231 -19.64 7.62 -19.62
C THR A 231 -18.80 7.16 -18.44
N LEU A 232 -19.16 7.53 -17.20
CA LEU A 232 -18.50 7.03 -15.99
C LEU A 232 -18.57 5.50 -15.89
N SER A 233 -19.74 4.90 -16.13
CA SER A 233 -19.91 3.45 -16.12
C SER A 233 -19.05 2.75 -17.17
N LYS A 234 -18.88 3.35 -18.36
CA LYS A 234 -18.02 2.80 -19.42
C LYS A 234 -16.53 2.98 -19.12
N GLN A 235 -16.14 4.11 -18.54
CA GLN A 235 -14.74 4.44 -18.30
C GLN A 235 -14.13 3.59 -17.19
N TYR A 236 -14.88 3.33 -16.12
CA TYR A 236 -14.37 2.63 -14.94
C TYR A 236 -14.81 1.16 -14.85
N GLU A 237 -15.74 0.74 -15.72
CA GLU A 237 -16.25 -0.65 -15.81
C GLU A 237 -16.51 -1.32 -14.45
N PRO A 238 -17.28 -0.69 -13.55
CA PRO A 238 -17.47 -1.21 -12.19
C PRO A 238 -18.33 -2.48 -12.14
N GLY A 239 -19.07 -2.78 -13.22
CA GLY A 239 -19.97 -3.92 -13.33
C GLY A 239 -21.22 -3.59 -14.16
N TYR A 240 -22.04 -4.59 -14.43
CA TYR A 240 -23.32 -4.42 -15.11
C TYR A 240 -24.38 -3.83 -14.15
N ILE A 241 -25.00 -2.72 -14.57
CA ILE A 241 -26.03 -2.03 -13.79
C ILE A 241 -27.32 -1.96 -14.63
N GLU A 242 -28.33 -2.76 -14.23
CA GLU A 242 -29.60 -2.91 -14.94
C GLU A 242 -30.37 -1.59 -15.11
N ALA A 243 -30.25 -0.68 -14.14
CA ALA A 243 -30.93 0.61 -14.12
C ALA A 243 -30.55 1.56 -15.28
N PHE A 244 -29.49 1.25 -16.05
CA PHE A 244 -29.22 1.97 -17.29
C PHE A 244 -30.17 1.60 -18.43
N ARG A 245 -30.86 0.47 -18.37
CA ARG A 245 -31.87 0.10 -19.37
C ARG A 245 -33.13 0.93 -19.19
N HIS A 246 -33.78 1.27 -20.31
CA HIS A 246 -35.05 2.03 -20.26
C HIS A 246 -36.24 1.19 -19.80
N ASP A 247 -36.21 -0.11 -20.02
CA ASP A 247 -37.27 -1.05 -19.66
C ASP A 247 -37.14 -1.61 -18.23
N PHE A 248 -36.11 -1.23 -17.49
CA PHE A 248 -35.93 -1.67 -16.11
C PHE A 248 -36.77 -0.82 -15.15
N HIS A 249 -37.70 -1.47 -14.46
CA HIS A 249 -38.60 -0.87 -13.48
C HIS A 249 -38.44 -1.62 -12.16
N THR A 250 -38.33 -0.89 -11.06
CA THR A 250 -38.18 -1.46 -9.72
C THR A 250 -38.66 -0.44 -8.68
N ASP A 251 -38.74 -0.86 -7.41
CA ASP A 251 -38.88 0.04 -6.28
C ASP A 251 -37.57 0.84 -6.11
N TRP A 252 -37.50 2.01 -6.75
CA TRP A 252 -36.31 2.85 -6.76
C TRP A 252 -35.82 3.23 -5.35
N PRO A 253 -36.69 3.65 -4.40
CA PRO A 253 -36.30 3.81 -3.00
C PRO A 253 -35.56 2.60 -2.41
N ALA A 254 -36.11 1.39 -2.55
CA ALA A 254 -35.47 0.17 -2.05
C ALA A 254 -34.13 -0.11 -2.75
N TYR A 255 -34.09 0.05 -4.09
CA TYR A 255 -32.89 -0.11 -4.90
C TYR A 255 -31.75 0.83 -4.46
N ILE A 256 -32.08 2.10 -4.18
CA ILE A 256 -31.12 3.11 -3.71
C ILE A 256 -30.64 2.75 -2.30
N ALA A 257 -31.54 2.34 -1.40
CA ALA A 257 -31.20 1.97 -0.03
C ALA A 257 -30.24 0.77 0.02
N GLU A 258 -30.51 -0.27 -0.78
CA GLU A 258 -29.62 -1.42 -0.93
C GLU A 258 -28.24 -0.99 -1.45
N ALA A 259 -28.20 -0.11 -2.46
CA ALA A 259 -26.94 0.41 -2.99
C ALA A 259 -26.17 1.27 -1.97
N GLN A 260 -26.87 2.03 -1.12
CA GLN A 260 -26.27 2.79 -0.02
C GLN A 260 -25.65 1.86 1.03
N GLU A 261 -26.33 0.77 1.37
CA GLU A 261 -25.78 -0.25 2.27
C GLU A 261 -24.55 -0.92 1.67
N GLN A 262 -24.59 -1.28 0.38
CA GLN A 262 -23.45 -1.82 -0.37
C GLN A 262 -22.24 -0.87 -0.35
N LEU A 263 -22.48 0.44 -0.54
CA LEU A 263 -21.43 1.45 -0.47
C LEU A 263 -20.80 1.51 0.93
N LEU A 264 -21.62 1.53 1.98
CA LEU A 264 -21.13 1.55 3.37
C LEU A 264 -20.27 0.32 3.67
N GLN A 265 -20.74 -0.87 3.31
CA GLN A 265 -20.00 -2.12 3.49
C GLN A 265 -18.67 -2.12 2.72
N ALA A 266 -18.67 -1.60 1.49
CA ALA A 266 -17.46 -1.50 0.66
C ALA A 266 -16.44 -0.51 1.26
N THR A 267 -16.89 0.65 1.75
CA THR A 267 -16.03 1.63 2.42
C THR A 267 -15.44 1.09 3.72
N ASP A 268 -16.23 0.38 4.54
CA ASP A 268 -15.74 -0.23 5.77
C ASP A 268 -14.74 -1.38 5.49
N ALA A 269 -14.95 -2.13 4.41
CA ALA A 269 -13.97 -3.12 3.96
C ALA A 269 -12.67 -2.45 3.47
N ALA A 270 -12.76 -1.36 2.72
CA ALA A 270 -11.60 -0.60 2.26
C ALA A 270 -10.80 0.01 3.41
N ARG A 271 -11.47 0.54 4.44
CA ARG A 271 -10.84 1.04 5.68
C ARG A 271 -10.10 -0.07 6.41
N ARG A 272 -10.77 -1.20 6.66
CA ARG A 272 -10.14 -2.36 7.32
C ARG A 272 -8.91 -2.85 6.56
N ASN A 273 -8.97 -2.92 5.24
CA ASN A 273 -7.80 -3.33 4.43
C ASN A 273 -6.64 -2.35 4.56
N LYS A 274 -6.90 -1.03 4.56
CA LYS A 274 -5.86 -0.02 4.80
C LYS A 274 -5.23 -0.15 6.18
N ASP A 275 -6.04 -0.37 7.22
CA ASP A 275 -5.54 -0.57 8.59
C ASP A 275 -4.67 -1.82 8.68
N TRP A 276 -5.07 -2.93 8.03
CA TRP A 276 -4.29 -4.16 7.95
C TRP A 276 -2.96 -3.96 7.20
N GLU A 277 -2.97 -3.25 6.07
CA GLU A 277 -1.76 -2.95 5.32
C GLU A 277 -0.81 -2.06 6.11
N GLN A 278 -1.33 -1.04 6.80
CA GLN A 278 -0.55 -0.18 7.67
C GLN A 278 0.07 -0.98 8.82
N GLN A 279 -0.71 -1.83 9.49
CA GLN A 279 -0.18 -2.70 10.56
C GLN A 279 0.90 -3.64 10.02
N ARG A 280 0.75 -4.18 8.81
CA ARG A 280 1.76 -5.04 8.18
C ARG A 280 3.04 -4.26 7.92
N LEU A 281 2.96 -3.04 7.39
CA LEU A 281 4.11 -2.18 7.15
C LEU A 281 4.80 -1.79 8.46
N GLU A 282 4.05 -1.46 9.51
CA GLU A 282 4.59 -1.18 10.83
C GLU A 282 5.28 -2.41 11.46
N GLN A 283 4.71 -3.61 11.31
CA GLN A 283 5.35 -4.84 11.76
C GLN A 283 6.63 -5.14 10.99
N GLN A 284 6.64 -4.91 9.68
CA GLN A 284 7.86 -5.03 8.85
C GLN A 284 8.92 -4.02 9.27
N ALA A 285 8.55 -2.76 9.49
CA ALA A 285 9.45 -1.70 9.95
C ALA A 285 10.06 -2.05 11.32
N ARG A 286 9.24 -2.45 12.30
CA ARG A 286 9.73 -2.92 13.61
C ARG A 286 10.64 -4.14 13.51
N GLY A 287 10.34 -5.04 12.57
CA GLY A 287 11.20 -6.19 12.28
C GLY A 287 12.57 -5.78 11.75
N GLN A 288 12.60 -4.83 10.80
CA GLN A 288 13.82 -4.27 10.25
C GLN A 288 14.64 -3.50 11.30
N GLU A 289 13.98 -2.69 12.13
CA GLU A 289 14.63 -1.97 13.25
C GLU A 289 15.27 -2.94 14.23
N ARG A 290 14.58 -4.01 14.62
CA ARG A 290 15.15 -5.05 15.51
C ARG A 290 16.34 -5.76 14.87
N GLN A 291 16.27 -6.07 13.58
CA GLN A 291 17.39 -6.67 12.85
C GLN A 291 18.58 -5.71 12.77
N GLN A 292 18.34 -4.43 12.54
CA GLN A 292 19.39 -3.42 12.51
C GLN A 292 20.05 -3.26 13.89
N GLN A 293 19.27 -3.16 14.96
CA GLN A 293 19.79 -3.12 16.33
C GLN A 293 20.60 -4.37 16.68
N ALA A 294 20.13 -5.56 16.29
CA ALA A 294 20.87 -6.80 16.49
C ALA A 294 22.22 -6.81 15.73
N ARG A 295 22.23 -6.28 14.49
CA ARG A 295 23.47 -6.12 13.71
C ARG A 295 24.42 -5.14 14.35
N GLU A 296 23.95 -3.96 14.75
CA GLU A 296 24.78 -2.93 15.41
C GLU A 296 25.38 -3.47 16.72
N SER A 297 24.57 -4.15 17.54
CA SER A 297 25.04 -4.84 18.75
C SER A 297 26.06 -5.95 18.43
N GLY A 298 25.83 -6.71 17.35
CA GLY A 298 26.76 -7.74 16.89
C GLY A 298 28.10 -7.18 16.41
N GLN A 299 28.09 -6.03 15.71
CA GLN A 299 29.31 -5.33 15.28
C GLN A 299 30.10 -4.79 16.46
N ALA A 300 29.44 -4.19 17.44
CA ALA A 300 30.08 -3.74 18.67
C ALA A 300 30.72 -4.92 19.42
N ALA A 301 29.99 -6.03 19.56
CA ALA A 301 30.50 -7.24 20.18
C ALA A 301 31.69 -7.86 19.42
N LEU A 302 31.71 -7.76 18.07
CA LEU A 302 32.82 -8.23 17.24
C LEU A 302 34.07 -7.38 17.48
N ALA A 303 33.92 -6.07 17.64
CA ALA A 303 35.03 -5.18 17.98
C ALA A 303 35.61 -5.51 19.36
N GLU A 304 34.77 -5.78 20.35
CA GLU A 304 35.18 -6.24 21.68
C GLU A 304 35.88 -7.60 21.64
N LEU A 305 35.37 -8.54 20.83
CA LEU A 305 36.01 -9.85 20.62
C LEU A 305 37.43 -9.68 20.05
N LYS A 306 37.60 -8.83 19.04
CA LYS A 306 38.93 -8.51 18.48
C LYS A 306 39.86 -7.92 19.55
N ALA A 307 39.36 -7.01 20.38
CA ALA A 307 40.14 -6.42 21.47
C ALA A 307 40.51 -7.43 22.57
N LEU A 308 39.62 -8.38 22.88
CA LEU A 308 39.90 -9.48 23.82
C LEU A 308 41.01 -10.39 23.27
N MET A 309 40.91 -10.79 22.00
CA MET A 309 41.91 -11.64 21.35
C MET A 309 43.29 -10.97 21.22
N ALA A 310 43.36 -9.65 21.17
CA ALA A 310 44.62 -8.92 21.16
C ALA A 310 45.28 -8.84 22.56
N ARG A 311 44.49 -8.95 23.64
CA ARG A 311 44.97 -8.84 25.03
C ARG A 311 45.32 -10.20 25.63
N CYS A 312 44.56 -11.23 25.30
CA CYS A 312 44.71 -12.58 25.87
C CYS A 312 45.52 -13.47 24.92
N ASN A 313 46.56 -14.12 25.44
CA ASN A 313 47.19 -15.26 24.77
C ASN A 313 46.31 -16.50 24.99
N LEU A 314 45.27 -16.66 24.15
CA LEU A 314 44.56 -17.94 24.04
C LEU A 314 45.59 -19.02 23.60
N PRO A 315 45.70 -20.18 24.28
CA PRO A 315 44.62 -20.92 24.94
C PRO A 315 44.65 -20.98 26.49
N ASP A 316 45.65 -20.40 27.15
CA ASP A 316 45.93 -20.70 28.57
C ASP A 316 45.04 -19.91 29.55
N GLU A 317 44.55 -18.73 29.16
CA GLU A 317 43.64 -17.89 29.98
C GLU A 317 42.55 -17.23 29.10
N GLY A 318 41.30 -17.14 29.59
CA GLY A 318 40.22 -16.36 28.97
C GLY A 318 39.31 -17.08 27.96
N VAL A 319 39.38 -18.40 27.83
CA VAL A 319 38.54 -19.18 26.88
C VAL A 319 37.04 -19.00 27.14
N ASP A 320 36.62 -18.98 28.40
CA ASP A 320 35.20 -18.80 28.74
C ASP A 320 34.68 -17.42 28.34
N GLU A 321 35.50 -16.36 28.52
CA GLU A 321 35.16 -14.99 28.13
C GLU A 321 35.13 -14.86 26.60
N PHE A 322 36.09 -15.49 25.90
CA PHE A 322 36.08 -15.60 24.45
C PHE A 322 34.80 -16.28 23.93
N LEU A 323 34.42 -17.43 24.50
CA LEU A 323 33.22 -18.16 24.07
C LEU A 323 31.93 -17.43 24.42
N ALA A 324 31.88 -16.72 25.55
CA ALA A 324 30.76 -15.87 25.93
C ALA A 324 30.59 -14.73 24.92
N GLN A 325 31.66 -14.00 24.62
CA GLN A 325 31.64 -12.90 23.66
C GLN A 325 31.30 -13.39 22.25
N LEU A 326 31.86 -14.53 21.85
CA LEU A 326 31.58 -15.15 20.56
C LEU A 326 30.08 -15.48 20.39
N LYS A 327 29.39 -15.93 21.44
CA LYS A 327 27.94 -16.14 21.39
C LYS A 327 27.17 -14.85 21.14
N VAL A 328 27.58 -13.74 21.76
CA VAL A 328 26.95 -12.42 21.55
C VAL A 328 27.11 -11.99 20.09
N VAL A 329 28.32 -12.15 19.53
CA VAL A 329 28.60 -11.83 18.11
C VAL A 329 27.77 -12.69 17.16
N VAL A 330 27.71 -14.00 17.40
CA VAL A 330 26.92 -14.94 16.58
C VAL A 330 25.43 -14.60 16.63
N ASN A 331 24.91 -14.16 17.78
CA ASN A 331 23.51 -13.77 17.91
C ASN A 331 23.18 -12.47 17.16
N GLY A 332 24.14 -11.54 17.04
CA GLY A 332 23.93 -10.26 16.35
C GLY A 332 24.21 -10.29 14.84
N LEU A 333 25.35 -10.85 14.44
CA LEU A 333 25.80 -10.89 13.03
C LEU A 333 25.41 -12.17 12.30
N GLY A 334 25.14 -13.23 13.05
CA GLY A 334 24.95 -14.57 12.51
C GLY A 334 26.25 -15.37 12.42
N ALA A 335 26.10 -16.70 12.44
CA ALA A 335 27.22 -17.65 12.42
C ALA A 335 27.99 -17.72 11.08
N SER A 336 27.48 -17.05 10.05
CA SER A 336 28.03 -17.05 8.69
C SER A 336 28.71 -15.73 8.32
N ASP A 337 28.87 -14.81 9.27
CA ASP A 337 29.55 -13.55 9.02
C ASP A 337 31.03 -13.82 8.62
N PRO A 338 31.49 -13.31 7.46
CA PRO A 338 32.84 -13.59 6.96
C PRO A 338 33.95 -13.10 7.90
N GLN A 339 33.79 -11.92 8.52
CA GLN A 339 34.80 -11.36 9.41
C GLN A 339 34.89 -12.18 10.70
N LEU A 340 33.75 -12.67 11.19
CA LEU A 340 33.71 -13.58 12.32
C LEU A 340 34.42 -14.90 12.01
N LEU A 341 34.12 -15.49 10.84
CA LEU A 341 34.71 -16.77 10.44
C LEU A 341 36.23 -16.67 10.31
N GLU A 342 36.73 -15.63 9.65
CA GLU A 342 38.16 -15.35 9.50
C GLU A 342 38.84 -15.17 10.87
N LEU A 343 38.24 -14.36 11.75
CA LEU A 343 38.78 -14.09 13.08
C LEU A 343 38.88 -15.35 13.94
N VAL A 344 37.86 -16.20 13.90
CA VAL A 344 37.74 -17.38 14.79
C VAL A 344 38.46 -18.61 14.20
N MET A 345 38.83 -18.59 12.92
CA MET A 345 39.41 -19.75 12.23
C MET A 345 40.62 -20.36 12.95
N PRO A 346 41.61 -19.56 13.44
CA PRO A 346 42.77 -20.09 14.17
C PRO A 346 42.40 -20.78 15.48
N TYR A 347 41.24 -20.45 16.06
CA TYR A 347 40.77 -20.90 17.37
C TYR A 347 39.64 -21.94 17.26
N ARG A 348 39.44 -22.54 16.09
CA ARG A 348 38.40 -23.53 15.82
C ARG A 348 38.29 -24.62 16.89
N GLU A 349 39.43 -25.10 17.38
CA GLU A 349 39.47 -26.20 18.34
C GLU A 349 38.83 -25.82 19.68
N LEU A 350 38.87 -24.53 20.05
CA LEU A 350 38.22 -23.98 21.23
C LEU A 350 36.70 -23.86 21.08
N VAL A 351 36.18 -23.83 19.84
CA VAL A 351 34.73 -23.75 19.55
C VAL A 351 34.04 -25.12 19.70
N GLN A 352 34.76 -26.15 20.16
CA GLN A 352 34.21 -27.49 20.38
C GLN A 352 33.50 -27.58 21.74
N GLY A 353 32.16 -27.67 21.71
CA GLY A 353 31.37 -28.07 22.89
C GLY A 353 30.40 -27.03 23.46
N GLY A 354 30.42 -25.78 22.97
CA GLY A 354 29.51 -24.74 23.44
C GLY A 354 28.09 -24.85 22.88
N ASN A 355 27.08 -24.96 23.76
CA ASN A 355 25.67 -24.75 23.41
C ASN A 355 25.50 -23.36 22.77
N GLY A 356 25.04 -23.30 21.51
CA GLY A 356 24.83 -22.07 20.75
C GLY A 356 25.79 -21.83 19.57
N LEU A 357 26.94 -22.50 19.51
CA LEU A 357 27.96 -22.27 18.46
C LEU A 357 27.99 -23.37 17.38
N ARG A 358 27.00 -24.27 17.36
CA ARG A 358 26.95 -25.40 16.40
C ARG A 358 26.90 -24.95 14.94
N ALA A 359 26.23 -23.84 14.64
CA ALA A 359 26.19 -23.30 13.29
C ALA A 359 27.55 -22.74 12.87
N LEU A 360 28.20 -21.98 13.75
CA LEU A 360 29.54 -21.43 13.52
C LEU A 360 30.56 -22.55 13.30
N ARG A 361 30.55 -23.56 14.17
CA ARG A 361 31.41 -24.74 14.03
C ARG A 361 31.23 -25.42 12.67
N ARG A 362 29.99 -25.65 12.22
CA ARG A 362 29.72 -26.24 10.90
C ARG A 362 30.30 -25.40 9.76
N ASN A 363 30.20 -24.07 9.84
CA ASN A 363 30.77 -23.17 8.84
C ASN A 363 32.31 -23.22 8.85
N LEU A 364 32.96 -23.22 10.02
CA LEU A 364 34.41 -23.37 10.17
C LEU A 364 34.92 -24.74 9.70
N ASP A 365 34.15 -25.81 9.98
CA ASP A 365 34.44 -27.17 9.51
C ASP A 365 34.36 -27.25 7.98
N ARG A 366 33.35 -26.59 7.38
CA ARG A 366 33.18 -26.51 5.92
C ARG A 366 34.35 -25.79 5.25
N ILE A 367 34.77 -24.63 5.78
CA ILE A 367 35.91 -23.87 5.23
C ILE A 367 37.16 -24.75 5.19
N ARG A 368 37.50 -25.45 6.27
CA ARG A 368 38.67 -26.34 6.28
C ARG A 368 38.51 -27.54 5.34
N GLN A 369 37.29 -28.08 5.19
CA GLN A 369 37.05 -29.17 4.24
C GLN A 369 37.24 -28.70 2.79
N GLU A 370 36.86 -27.47 2.48
CA GLU A 370 37.12 -26.84 1.18
C GLU A 370 38.62 -26.63 0.98
N GLU A 371 39.33 -26.06 1.97
CA GLU A 371 40.80 -25.91 1.94
C GLU A 371 41.54 -27.25 1.79
N ALA A 372 41.09 -28.30 2.49
CA ALA A 372 41.71 -29.62 2.39
C ALA A 372 41.51 -30.27 1.02
N LYS A 373 40.36 -30.07 0.38
CA LYS A 373 40.12 -30.55 -1.00
C LYS A 373 41.00 -29.80 -1.99
N ASP A 374 41.16 -28.48 -1.81
CA ASP A 374 42.04 -27.68 -2.66
C ASP A 374 43.49 -28.17 -2.51
N ASP A 375 43.96 -28.42 -1.28
CA ASP A 375 45.27 -29.02 -1.01
C ASP A 375 45.44 -30.40 -1.70
N GLU A 376 44.45 -31.30 -1.61
CA GLU A 376 44.49 -32.62 -2.26
C GLU A 376 44.59 -32.49 -3.80
N THR A 377 43.81 -31.60 -4.41
CA THR A 377 43.85 -31.39 -5.86
C THR A 377 45.19 -30.82 -6.32
N LEU A 378 45.78 -29.89 -5.55
CA LEU A 378 47.10 -29.35 -5.82
C LEU A 378 48.18 -30.41 -5.63
N GLN A 379 48.06 -31.28 -4.61
CA GLN A 379 49.03 -32.34 -4.35
C GLN A 379 49.10 -33.33 -5.53
N VAL A 380 47.94 -33.71 -6.09
CA VAL A 380 47.87 -34.51 -7.33
C VAL A 380 48.52 -33.78 -8.51
N GLN A 381 48.32 -32.45 -8.63
CA GLN A 381 48.90 -31.66 -9.71
C GLN A 381 50.44 -31.59 -9.67
N TYR A 382 51.03 -31.68 -8.48
CA TYR A 382 52.47 -31.56 -8.23
C TYR A 382 53.14 -32.87 -7.82
N GLU A 383 52.49 -34.02 -8.03
CA GLU A 383 53.03 -35.34 -7.69
C GLU A 383 54.40 -35.61 -8.34
N ASP A 384 54.63 -35.07 -9.55
CA ASP A 384 55.91 -35.16 -10.25
C ASP A 384 57.07 -34.45 -9.53
N LEU A 385 56.76 -33.40 -8.76
CA LEU A 385 57.74 -32.65 -7.99
C LEU A 385 58.10 -33.30 -6.66
N LEU A 386 57.21 -34.12 -6.10
CA LEU A 386 57.41 -34.74 -4.78
C LEU A 386 58.72 -35.55 -4.75
N SER A 387 59.02 -36.30 -5.81
CA SER A 387 60.28 -37.04 -5.92
C SER A 387 61.54 -36.16 -5.81
N ALA A 388 61.43 -34.91 -6.25
CA ALA A 388 62.52 -33.94 -6.25
C ALA A 388 62.55 -33.05 -5.00
N THR A 389 61.44 -32.88 -4.28
CA THR A 389 61.33 -31.97 -3.13
C THR A 389 61.23 -32.68 -1.79
N HIS A 390 60.80 -33.94 -1.78
CA HIS A 390 60.58 -34.73 -0.56
C HIS A 390 61.84 -34.77 0.31
N GLY A 391 61.68 -34.44 1.59
CA GLY A 391 62.74 -34.48 2.58
C GLY A 391 63.81 -33.39 2.44
N ARG A 392 63.67 -32.44 1.49
CA ARG A 392 64.62 -31.33 1.35
C ARG A 392 64.35 -30.22 2.35
N ARG A 393 65.42 -29.60 2.85
CA ARG A 393 65.37 -28.36 3.64
C ARG A 393 65.41 -27.18 2.68
N ALA A 394 64.26 -26.57 2.47
CA ALA A 394 64.09 -25.43 1.58
C ALA A 394 64.21 -24.11 2.36
N LEU A 395 64.88 -23.13 1.75
CA LEU A 395 64.98 -21.77 2.25
C LEU A 395 64.35 -20.82 1.24
N MET A 396 63.30 -20.10 1.65
CA MET A 396 62.61 -19.11 0.84
C MET A 396 62.96 -17.70 1.31
N ILE A 397 63.37 -16.84 0.37
CA ILE A 397 63.87 -15.50 0.66
C ILE A 397 63.01 -14.45 -0.06
N GLY A 398 62.56 -13.45 0.70
CA GLY A 398 61.78 -12.32 0.20
C GLY A 398 60.33 -12.32 0.68
N GLY A 399 59.64 -11.18 0.51
CA GLY A 399 58.24 -11.02 0.87
C GLY A 399 57.99 -10.97 2.38
N SER A 400 56.72 -10.85 2.76
CA SER A 400 56.29 -10.95 4.17
C SER A 400 56.05 -12.41 4.53
N VAL A 401 56.62 -12.89 5.64
CA VAL A 401 56.40 -14.27 6.11
C VAL A 401 54.91 -14.47 6.40
N ARG A 402 54.31 -15.40 5.66
CA ARG A 402 52.95 -15.86 5.87
C ARG A 402 53.01 -17.31 6.30
N GLU A 403 52.82 -17.54 7.59
CA GLU A 403 53.03 -18.84 8.22
C GLU A 403 52.06 -19.91 7.69
N ASP A 404 50.85 -19.52 7.33
CA ASP A 404 49.87 -20.32 6.61
C ASP A 404 50.41 -20.77 5.24
N ALA A 405 50.83 -19.83 4.40
CA ALA A 405 51.39 -20.14 3.08
C ALA A 405 52.68 -20.96 3.20
N ARG A 406 53.54 -20.67 4.20
CA ARG A 406 54.73 -21.47 4.50
C ARG A 406 54.36 -22.92 4.80
N ARG A 407 53.38 -23.14 5.66
CA ARG A 407 52.90 -24.48 6.04
C ARG A 407 52.26 -25.20 4.86
N THR A 408 51.45 -24.51 4.06
CA THR A 408 50.84 -25.06 2.84
C THR A 408 51.92 -25.48 1.86
N LEU A 409 52.90 -24.62 1.55
CA LEU A 409 54.00 -24.97 0.66
C LEU A 409 54.86 -26.11 1.22
N GLN A 410 55.17 -26.09 2.52
CA GLN A 410 55.93 -27.16 3.18
C GLN A 410 55.20 -28.51 3.06
N ARG A 411 53.89 -28.53 3.32
CA ARG A 411 53.07 -29.74 3.23
C ARG A 411 52.93 -30.20 1.79
N LEU A 412 52.58 -29.29 0.89
CA LEU A 412 52.25 -29.59 -0.50
C LEU A 412 53.42 -30.18 -1.28
N PHE A 413 54.64 -29.70 -1.00
CA PHE A 413 55.87 -30.19 -1.64
C PHE A 413 56.68 -31.15 -0.74
N GLU A 414 56.14 -31.56 0.40
CA GLU A 414 56.77 -32.48 1.36
C GLU A 414 58.21 -32.10 1.76
N PHE A 415 58.47 -30.80 1.93
CA PHE A 415 59.76 -30.35 2.47
C PHE A 415 59.90 -30.81 3.93
N ASP A 416 61.08 -31.34 4.29
CA ASP A 416 61.41 -31.64 5.69
C ASP A 416 61.28 -30.37 6.54
N ARG A 417 61.80 -29.27 6.00
CA ARG A 417 61.68 -27.95 6.60
C ARG A 417 61.66 -26.87 5.52
N LEU A 418 60.70 -25.95 5.61
CA LEU A 418 60.70 -24.72 4.81
C LEU A 418 60.93 -23.51 5.73
N GLU A 419 62.12 -22.93 5.70
CA GLU A 419 62.41 -21.66 6.37
C GLU A 419 62.07 -20.51 5.44
N TRP A 420 61.30 -19.52 5.92
CA TRP A 420 60.95 -18.35 5.13
C TRP A 420 61.49 -17.10 5.81
N GLU A 421 62.48 -16.48 5.18
CA GLU A 421 63.18 -15.30 5.68
C GLU A 421 62.68 -14.06 4.94
N PRO A 422 62.09 -13.08 5.65
CA PRO A 422 61.69 -11.83 5.05
C PRO A 422 62.94 -11.04 4.70
N TYR A 423 63.05 -10.55 3.47
CA TYR A 423 64.19 -9.75 3.08
C TYR A 423 63.82 -8.27 3.12
N GLU A 424 64.52 -7.52 3.97
CA GLU A 424 64.45 -6.06 4.07
C GLU A 424 65.80 -5.50 3.60
N ASP A 425 65.79 -4.57 2.63
CA ASP A 425 67.02 -4.00 2.05
C ASP A 425 67.98 -3.34 3.07
N ALA A 426 67.50 -3.07 4.29
CA ALA A 426 68.25 -2.40 5.35
C ALA A 426 69.15 -3.32 6.21
N LYS A 427 69.20 -4.65 5.98
CA LYS A 427 69.91 -5.60 6.86
C LYS A 427 70.97 -6.47 6.15
N PRO A 428 72.17 -5.93 5.83
CA PRO A 428 73.24 -6.69 5.17
C PRO A 428 73.67 -7.95 5.94
N ALA A 429 73.66 -7.90 7.27
CA ALA A 429 74.03 -9.03 8.14
C ALA A 429 73.13 -10.27 7.96
N MET A 430 71.89 -10.08 7.47
CA MET A 430 71.00 -11.20 7.16
C MET A 430 71.54 -12.01 5.97
N LEU A 431 72.03 -11.33 4.93
CA LEU A 431 72.64 -11.99 3.78
C LEU A 431 73.89 -12.78 4.20
N ASP A 432 74.73 -12.23 5.08
CA ASP A 432 75.91 -12.94 5.59
C ASP A 432 75.53 -14.22 6.36
N SER A 433 74.45 -14.18 7.15
CA SER A 433 73.90 -15.34 7.84
C SER A 433 73.33 -16.39 6.88
N LEU A 434 72.63 -15.95 5.82
CA LEU A 434 72.11 -16.83 4.77
C LEU A 434 73.27 -17.51 4.00
N GLU A 435 74.31 -16.76 3.65
CA GLU A 435 75.53 -17.32 3.04
C GLU A 435 76.18 -18.37 3.93
N GLN A 436 76.29 -18.10 5.23
CA GLN A 436 76.88 -19.04 6.16
C GLN A 436 76.04 -20.33 6.27
N ARG A 437 74.70 -20.23 6.26
CA ARG A 437 73.80 -21.40 6.22
C ARG A 437 73.99 -22.23 4.94
N ILE A 438 74.12 -21.57 3.79
CA ILE A 438 74.37 -22.23 2.49
C ILE A 438 75.73 -22.92 2.51
N ARG A 439 76.79 -22.24 2.97
CA ARG A 439 78.16 -22.81 3.08
C ARG A 439 78.22 -24.02 4.00
N ASN A 440 77.48 -23.98 5.10
CA ASN A 440 77.37 -25.08 6.06
C ASN A 440 76.49 -26.24 5.57
N ARG A 441 75.95 -26.17 4.33
CA ARG A 441 74.99 -27.14 3.77
C ARG A 441 73.79 -27.39 4.69
N GLY A 442 73.31 -26.33 5.35
CA GLY A 442 72.10 -26.37 6.18
C GLY A 442 70.80 -26.40 5.36
N VAL A 443 70.89 -26.15 4.06
CA VAL A 443 69.77 -26.05 3.11
C VAL A 443 70.09 -26.84 1.85
N ASP A 444 69.06 -27.46 1.27
CA ASP A 444 69.17 -28.33 0.09
C ASP A 444 68.51 -27.70 -1.15
N LEU A 445 67.79 -26.59 -0.97
CA LEU A 445 67.11 -25.83 -2.01
C LEU A 445 66.93 -24.37 -1.57
N VAL A 446 67.20 -23.42 -2.47
CA VAL A 446 66.96 -21.99 -2.22
C VAL A 446 65.92 -21.46 -3.21
N LEU A 447 64.85 -20.87 -2.69
CA LEU A 447 63.77 -20.23 -3.43
C LEU A 447 63.83 -18.71 -3.24
N ILE A 448 63.96 -17.99 -4.34
CA ILE A 448 64.17 -16.55 -4.35
C ILE A 448 62.94 -15.86 -4.93
N LEU A 449 62.20 -15.10 -4.11
CA LEU A 449 61.00 -14.38 -4.55
C LEU A 449 61.39 -13.07 -5.23
N LYS A 450 61.54 -13.10 -6.57
CA LYS A 450 62.08 -12.01 -7.40
C LYS A 450 61.37 -10.67 -7.21
N SER A 451 60.06 -10.69 -6.97
CA SER A 451 59.25 -9.48 -6.81
C SER A 451 59.51 -8.71 -5.50
N PHE A 452 60.21 -9.31 -4.54
CA PHE A 452 60.33 -8.79 -3.17
C PHE A 452 61.78 -8.60 -2.70
N ILE A 453 62.75 -8.68 -3.62
CA ILE A 453 64.17 -8.53 -3.30
C ILE A 453 64.87 -7.70 -4.38
N GLY A 454 65.94 -7.00 -3.99
CA GLY A 454 66.81 -6.30 -4.94
C GLY A 454 67.68 -7.24 -5.79
N HIS A 455 68.18 -6.73 -6.91
CA HIS A 455 69.02 -7.48 -7.87
C HIS A 455 70.31 -8.05 -7.27
N HIS A 456 70.83 -7.45 -6.19
CA HIS A 456 72.07 -7.87 -5.54
C HIS A 456 71.93 -9.18 -4.76
N VAL A 457 70.73 -9.54 -4.28
CA VAL A 457 70.51 -10.80 -3.55
C VAL A 457 70.77 -12.02 -4.45
N PRO A 458 70.14 -12.16 -5.64
CA PRO A 458 70.43 -13.28 -6.53
C PRO A 458 71.86 -13.23 -7.10
N GLU A 459 72.42 -12.05 -7.38
CA GLU A 459 73.82 -11.90 -7.84
C GLU A 459 74.82 -12.47 -6.82
N ARG A 460 74.52 -12.32 -5.53
CA ARG A 460 75.38 -12.77 -4.44
C ARG A 460 75.16 -14.25 -4.09
N LEU A 461 73.91 -14.71 -4.01
CA LEU A 461 73.59 -16.07 -3.57
C LEU A 461 73.74 -17.12 -4.68
N ARG A 462 73.46 -16.78 -5.95
CA ARG A 462 73.50 -17.77 -7.04
C ARG A 462 74.89 -18.39 -7.25
N PRO A 463 76.01 -17.62 -7.33
CA PRO A 463 77.34 -18.22 -7.49
C PRO A 463 77.71 -19.12 -6.31
N LEU A 464 77.27 -18.76 -5.10
CA LEU A 464 77.52 -19.55 -3.89
C LEU A 464 76.75 -20.87 -3.92
N CYS A 465 75.46 -20.84 -4.30
CA CYS A 465 74.65 -22.03 -4.49
C CYS A 465 75.23 -22.94 -5.58
N GLU A 466 75.68 -22.39 -6.70
CA GLU A 466 76.35 -23.13 -7.78
C GLU A 466 77.65 -23.81 -7.29
N GLN A 467 78.47 -23.11 -6.49
CA GLN A 467 79.69 -23.67 -5.91
C GLN A 467 79.43 -24.88 -5.00
N HIS A 468 78.27 -24.92 -4.34
CA HIS A 468 77.89 -25.97 -3.40
C HIS A 468 76.91 -27.01 -3.98
N ASP A 469 76.60 -26.92 -5.28
CA ASP A 469 75.64 -27.78 -5.98
C ASP A 469 74.22 -27.74 -5.35
N ILE A 470 73.79 -26.56 -4.91
CA ILE A 470 72.46 -26.32 -4.34
C ILE A 470 71.60 -25.61 -5.39
N PRO A 471 70.45 -26.18 -5.80
CA PRO A 471 69.56 -25.50 -6.74
C PRO A 471 69.05 -24.17 -6.18
N CYS A 472 69.25 -23.10 -6.95
CA CYS A 472 68.82 -21.74 -6.59
C CYS A 472 67.78 -21.23 -7.59
N LEU A 473 66.51 -21.30 -7.23
CA LEU A 473 65.39 -21.08 -8.15
C LEU A 473 64.74 -19.73 -7.92
N MET A 474 64.42 -19.02 -9.00
CA MET A 474 63.70 -17.75 -8.94
C MET A 474 62.21 -17.96 -9.14
N VAL A 475 61.41 -17.52 -8.17
CA VAL A 475 59.95 -17.42 -8.29
C VAL A 475 59.63 -16.04 -8.86
N GLU A 476 59.19 -16.01 -10.11
CA GLU A 476 59.02 -14.78 -10.89
C GLU A 476 57.89 -13.89 -10.35
N ARG A 477 56.78 -14.49 -9.89
CA ARG A 477 55.56 -13.78 -9.48
C ARG A 477 54.93 -14.42 -8.23
N GLY A 478 54.80 -13.66 -7.14
CA GLY A 478 54.14 -14.13 -5.93
C GLY A 478 54.82 -15.32 -5.24
N TYR A 479 54.09 -15.97 -4.32
CA TYR A 479 54.55 -17.11 -3.52
C TYR A 479 53.44 -18.18 -3.37
N GLY A 480 52.45 -18.18 -4.26
CA GLY A 480 51.39 -19.19 -4.24
C GLY A 480 51.90 -20.57 -4.65
N PRO A 481 51.19 -21.65 -4.27
CA PRO A 481 51.49 -23.03 -4.67
C PRO A 481 51.81 -23.19 -6.15
N THR A 482 51.04 -22.54 -7.03
CA THR A 482 51.25 -22.62 -8.47
C THR A 482 52.55 -22.01 -8.94
N GLN A 483 52.90 -20.81 -8.45
CA GLN A 483 54.10 -20.13 -8.91
C GLN A 483 55.38 -20.77 -8.33
N VAL A 484 55.31 -21.26 -7.10
CA VAL A 484 56.38 -22.05 -6.50
C VAL A 484 56.53 -23.38 -7.24
N GLY A 485 55.43 -24.09 -7.50
CA GLY A 485 55.42 -25.35 -8.25
C GLY A 485 56.01 -25.20 -9.66
N GLU A 486 55.66 -24.15 -10.40
CA GLU A 486 56.25 -23.87 -11.71
C GLU A 486 57.75 -23.55 -11.66
N ALA A 487 58.21 -22.84 -10.63
CA ALA A 487 59.62 -22.56 -10.43
C ALA A 487 60.40 -23.86 -10.13
N LEU A 488 59.87 -24.70 -9.23
CA LEU A 488 60.41 -26.02 -8.91
C LEU A 488 60.46 -26.91 -10.15
N ARG A 489 59.36 -27.00 -10.91
CA ARG A 489 59.28 -27.82 -12.13
C ARG A 489 60.29 -27.41 -13.18
N ARG A 490 60.46 -26.10 -13.40
CA ARG A 490 61.45 -25.59 -14.36
C ARG A 490 62.88 -25.81 -13.88
N GLY A 491 63.14 -25.71 -12.57
CA GLY A 491 64.49 -25.76 -12.02
C GLY A 491 65.01 -27.16 -11.71
N LEU A 492 64.14 -28.07 -11.28
CA LEU A 492 64.53 -29.39 -10.80
C LEU A 492 64.30 -30.49 -11.84
N LEU A 493 63.26 -30.38 -12.67
CA LEU A 493 62.91 -31.42 -13.65
C LEU A 493 63.46 -31.17 -15.06
N LYS A 494 63.79 -29.93 -15.44
CA LYS A 494 64.40 -29.64 -16.77
C LYS A 494 65.92 -29.78 -16.79
N SER A 495 66.54 -29.94 -15.62
CA SER A 495 67.98 -30.05 -15.45
C SER A 495 68.45 -31.50 -15.24
N ALA A 496 67.52 -32.45 -15.17
CA ALA A 496 67.73 -33.89 -15.30
C ALA A 496 67.46 -34.30 -16.76
#